data_AF-A0A6S6Y3F6-F1
#
_entry.id   AF-A0A6S6Y3F6-F1
#
_cell.length_a   1.000
_cell.length_b   1.000
_cell.length_c   1.000
_cell.angle_alpha   90.00
_cell.angle_beta   90.00
_cell.angle_gamma   90.00
#
_symmetry.space_group_name_H-M   'P 1'
#
loop_
_entity.id
_entity.type
_entity.pdbx_description
1 polymer ?
#
loop_
_entity_poly.entity_id
_entity_poly.type
_entity_poly.pdbx_seq_one_letter_code
_entity_poly.pdbx_strand_id
1 'polypeptide(L)'
;MQGLYGRNHKGAIAIAKPDPALIAVLINREHSRLSSQVKTLEKVLHALFSDKEYQRLIQLAANWRALLAFDDGAPKLADTLEVFIAAYRQRSPDQERLHDEVVFQAGVYRMGHWALVKHFIPGVTDCLDNFGSVLPKYREAFKRRYEAEGNLSVEAQSQLLKAQYALIPNRRDPYRHEEMKRRGLVTADGIVPMGVKEALALIEREEAQAALPAKRGVVAWVADRFRRKE
;
A
#
# COMPACT_ATOMS: atom_id res chain seq x y z
N MET A 1 -8.21 -21.82 27.84
CA MET A 1 -8.42 -21.10 26.57
C MET A 1 -9.36 -19.92 26.83
N GLN A 2 -8.85 -18.87 27.47
CA GLN A 2 -9.59 -17.65 27.82
C GLN A 2 -8.65 -16.44 27.67
N GLY A 3 -9.19 -15.38 27.05
CA GLY A 3 -8.91 -13.97 27.37
C GLY A 3 -7.49 -13.43 27.24
N LEU A 4 -7.18 -12.80 26.11
CA LEU A 4 -6.19 -11.72 26.03
C LEU A 4 -6.77 -10.52 25.25
N TYR A 5 -7.86 -9.96 25.78
CA TYR A 5 -8.28 -8.59 25.47
C TYR A 5 -8.23 -7.78 26.76
N GLY A 6 -7.06 -7.19 27.03
CA GLY A 6 -6.91 -6.19 28.09
C GLY A 6 -7.60 -4.90 27.67
N ARG A 7 -8.74 -4.59 28.32
CA ARG A 7 -9.40 -3.28 28.25
C ARG A 7 -8.57 -2.30 29.10
N ASN A 8 -7.77 -1.46 28.47
CA ASN A 8 -7.19 -0.30 29.15
C ASN A 8 -8.01 0.95 28.82
N HIS A 9 -8.64 1.50 29.85
CA HIS A 9 -9.30 2.80 29.84
C HIS A 9 -8.25 3.90 29.67
N LYS A 10 -7.98 4.28 28.41
CA LYS A 10 -7.48 5.57 27.88
C LYS A 10 -7.00 5.35 26.43
N GLY A 11 -7.81 5.74 25.46
CA GLY A 11 -7.38 6.42 24.22
C GLY A 11 -6.38 5.79 23.23
N ALA A 12 -5.87 4.57 23.38
CA ALA A 12 -5.00 3.97 22.36
C ALA A 12 -5.21 2.45 22.30
N ILE A 13 -5.80 1.97 21.19
CA ILE A 13 -5.74 0.55 20.85
C ILE A 13 -4.28 0.26 20.50
N ALA A 14 -3.56 -0.45 21.37
CA ALA A 14 -2.23 -0.96 21.06
C ALA A 14 -2.36 -2.04 19.98
N ILE A 15 -2.38 -1.63 18.71
CA ILE A 15 -2.38 -2.54 17.57
C ILE A 15 -0.93 -2.98 17.34
N ALA A 16 -0.51 -4.09 17.95
CA ALA A 16 0.86 -4.61 17.81
C ALA A 16 1.12 -5.30 16.45
N LYS A 17 0.07 -5.58 15.65
CA LYS A 17 0.14 -6.26 14.35
C LYS A 17 -0.92 -5.71 13.39
N PRO A 18 -0.64 -5.62 12.08
CA PRO A 18 -1.66 -5.22 11.09
C PRO A 18 -2.93 -6.08 11.16
N ASP A 19 -4.11 -5.45 11.09
CA ASP A 19 -5.43 -6.10 11.03
C ASP A 19 -5.82 -6.37 9.56
N PRO A 20 -5.78 -7.63 9.07
CA PRO A 20 -5.98 -7.93 7.65
C PRO A 20 -7.38 -7.58 7.15
N ALA A 21 -8.41 -7.77 7.97
CA ALA A 21 -9.80 -7.50 7.59
C ALA A 21 -10.04 -5.98 7.48
N LEU A 22 -9.53 -5.22 8.44
CA LEU A 22 -9.56 -3.76 8.40
C LEU A 22 -8.89 -3.23 7.12
N ILE A 23 -7.68 -3.71 6.84
CA ILE A 23 -6.88 -3.28 5.69
C ILE A 23 -7.57 -3.63 4.38
N ALA A 24 -8.08 -4.86 4.23
CA ALA A 24 -8.79 -5.29 3.03
C ALA A 24 -9.99 -4.37 2.70
N VAL A 25 -10.78 -3.99 3.71
CA VAL A 25 -11.93 -3.07 3.56
C VAL A 25 -11.47 -1.68 3.15
N LEU A 26 -10.48 -1.11 3.85
CA LEU A 26 -10.01 0.25 3.60
C LEU A 26 -9.35 0.39 2.22
N ILE A 27 -8.55 -0.58 1.79
CA ILE A 27 -7.95 -0.60 0.44
C ILE A 27 -9.06 -0.65 -0.63
N ASN A 28 -10.05 -1.53 -0.46
CA ASN A 28 -11.15 -1.63 -1.42
C ASN A 28 -11.91 -0.31 -1.56
N ARG A 29 -12.16 0.40 -0.44
CA ARG A 29 -12.80 1.72 -0.45
C ARG A 29 -11.93 2.78 -1.13
N GLU A 30 -10.64 2.83 -0.81
CA GLU A 30 -9.71 3.76 -1.45
C GLU A 30 -9.63 3.51 -2.96
N HIS A 31 -9.50 2.25 -3.39
CA HIS A 31 -9.41 1.89 -4.81
C HIS A 31 -10.71 2.18 -5.56
N SER A 32 -11.86 1.97 -4.92
CA SER A 32 -13.17 2.31 -5.50
C SER A 32 -13.34 3.83 -5.66
N ARG A 33 -12.92 4.60 -4.65
CA ARG A 33 -12.90 6.07 -4.70
C ARG A 33 -11.97 6.56 -5.80
N LEU A 34 -10.73 6.06 -5.85
CA LEU A 34 -9.76 6.43 -6.87
C LEU A 34 -10.28 6.11 -8.27
N SER A 35 -10.84 4.92 -8.48
CA SER A 35 -11.40 4.52 -9.78
C SER A 35 -12.55 5.44 -10.21
N SER A 36 -13.39 5.87 -9.28
CA SER A 36 -14.49 6.80 -9.56
C SER A 36 -13.98 8.21 -9.89
N GLN A 37 -12.93 8.66 -9.19
CA GLN A 37 -12.28 9.94 -9.45
C GLN A 37 -11.61 9.96 -10.83
N VAL A 38 -10.86 8.90 -11.17
CA VAL A 38 -10.22 8.75 -12.50
C VAL A 38 -11.27 8.71 -13.62
N LYS A 39 -12.35 7.95 -13.47
CA LYS A 39 -13.47 7.97 -14.44
C LYS A 39 -14.11 9.36 -14.63
N THR A 40 -14.03 10.22 -13.62
CA THR A 40 -14.56 11.58 -13.73
C THR A 40 -13.63 12.47 -14.56
N LEU A 41 -12.33 12.16 -14.61
CA LEU A 41 -11.36 12.90 -15.44
C LEU A 41 -11.61 12.73 -16.94
N GLU A 42 -12.15 11.58 -17.37
CA GLU A 42 -12.56 11.36 -18.76
C GLU A 42 -13.60 12.40 -19.22
N LYS A 43 -14.51 12.80 -18.32
CA LYS A 43 -15.48 13.87 -18.62
C LYS A 43 -14.80 15.24 -18.76
N VAL A 44 -13.73 15.48 -18.01
CA VAL A 44 -12.95 16.72 -18.06
C VAL A 44 -12.16 16.81 -19.36
N LEU A 45 -11.68 15.69 -19.89
CA LEU A 45 -10.96 15.62 -21.16
C LEU A 45 -11.75 16.23 -22.32
N HIS A 46 -13.06 16.00 -22.38
CA HIS A 46 -13.92 16.47 -23.45
C HIS A 46 -14.66 17.79 -23.13
N ALA A 47 -14.49 18.32 -21.91
CA ALA A 47 -15.14 19.54 -21.50
C ALA A 47 -14.30 20.78 -21.87
N LEU A 48 -14.98 21.88 -22.20
CA LEU A 48 -14.32 23.18 -22.33
C LEU A 48 -13.67 23.58 -21.00
N PHE A 49 -12.59 24.37 -21.09
CA PHE A 49 -11.92 24.90 -19.91
C PHE A 49 -12.88 25.71 -19.02
N SER A 50 -12.83 25.45 -17.71
CA SER A 50 -13.54 26.22 -16.69
C SER A 50 -12.66 26.38 -15.46
N ASP A 51 -12.58 27.61 -14.92
CA ASP A 51 -11.86 27.87 -13.67
C ASP A 51 -12.39 27.03 -12.50
N LYS A 52 -13.71 26.79 -12.47
CA LYS A 52 -14.33 25.94 -11.44
C LYS A 52 -13.81 24.51 -11.50
N GLU A 53 -13.69 23.95 -12.69
CA GLU A 53 -13.20 22.59 -12.88
C GLU A 53 -11.69 22.52 -12.64
N TYR A 54 -10.94 23.52 -13.09
CA TYR A 54 -9.51 23.66 -12.78
C TYR A 54 -9.24 23.65 -11.26
N GLN A 55 -10.00 24.42 -10.47
CA GLN A 55 -9.86 24.43 -9.01
C GLN A 55 -10.23 23.08 -8.38
N ARG A 56 -11.25 22.39 -8.90
CA ARG A 56 -11.61 21.04 -8.43
C ARG A 56 -10.49 20.04 -8.68
N LEU A 57 -9.82 20.11 -9.83
CA LEU A 57 -8.69 19.22 -10.13
C LEU A 57 -7.49 19.52 -9.23
N ILE A 58 -7.17 20.79 -8.96
CA ILE A 58 -6.12 21.17 -8.00
C ILE A 58 -6.41 20.55 -6.64
N GLN A 59 -7.65 20.70 -6.15
CA GLN A 59 -8.05 20.11 -4.87
C GLN A 59 -7.98 18.58 -4.91
N LEU A 60 -8.31 17.95 -6.04
CA LEU A 60 -8.19 16.50 -6.21
C LEU A 60 -6.73 16.04 -6.11
N ALA A 61 -5.79 16.72 -6.76
CA ALA A 61 -4.36 16.41 -6.66
C ALA A 61 -3.83 16.56 -5.23
N ALA A 62 -4.19 17.65 -4.54
CA ALA A 62 -3.86 17.86 -3.13
C ALA A 62 -4.43 16.74 -2.24
N ASN A 63 -5.69 16.35 -2.48
CA ASN A 63 -6.34 15.26 -1.76
C ASN A 63 -5.66 13.92 -2.02
N TRP A 64 -5.23 13.64 -3.25
CA TRP A 64 -4.47 12.42 -3.55
C TRP A 64 -3.16 12.36 -2.78
N ARG A 65 -2.39 13.44 -2.76
CA ARG A 65 -1.15 13.51 -1.96
C ARG A 65 -1.40 13.30 -0.47
N ALA A 66 -2.43 13.94 0.07
CA ALA A 66 -2.71 13.90 1.50
C ALA A 66 -3.35 12.58 1.95
N LEU A 67 -4.24 11.99 1.13
CA LEU A 67 -5.17 10.95 1.56
C LEU A 67 -4.88 9.55 1.01
N LEU A 68 -4.10 9.42 -0.06
CA LEU A 68 -3.70 8.08 -0.52
C LEU A 68 -2.75 7.45 0.51
N ALA A 69 -3.04 6.20 0.90
CA ALA A 69 -2.33 5.54 2.00
C ALA A 69 -1.01 4.87 1.59
N PHE A 70 -0.89 4.46 0.33
CA PHE A 70 0.34 3.86 -0.19
C PHE A 70 1.38 4.93 -0.59
N ASP A 71 2.28 5.22 0.34
CA ASP A 71 3.31 6.28 0.23
C ASP A 71 4.20 6.15 -1.02
N ASP A 72 4.55 4.94 -1.45
CA ASP A 72 5.51 4.75 -2.54
C ASP A 72 4.91 5.04 -3.92
N GLY A 73 3.59 4.85 -4.06
CA GLY A 73 2.88 5.10 -5.33
C GLY A 73 2.15 6.44 -5.39
N ALA A 74 1.75 7.01 -4.25
CA ALA A 74 0.91 8.21 -4.21
C ALA A 74 1.55 9.47 -4.82
N PRO A 75 2.85 9.78 -4.58
CA PRO A 75 3.48 10.97 -5.15
C PRO A 75 3.47 10.95 -6.68
N LYS A 76 3.91 9.84 -7.30
CA LYS A 76 3.96 9.72 -8.76
C LYS A 76 2.59 9.90 -9.40
N LEU A 77 1.56 9.28 -8.83
CA LEU A 77 0.18 9.42 -9.31
C LEU A 77 -0.32 10.87 -9.20
N ALA A 78 -0.04 11.55 -8.08
CA ALA A 78 -0.43 12.95 -7.91
C ALA A 78 0.33 13.88 -8.86
N ASP A 79 1.63 13.66 -9.05
CA ASP A 79 2.46 14.47 -9.96
C ASP A 79 1.96 14.35 -11.41
N THR A 80 1.61 13.14 -11.85
CA THR A 80 1.00 12.95 -13.17
C THR A 80 -0.32 13.72 -13.31
N LEU A 81 -1.17 13.73 -12.28
CA LEU A 81 -2.39 14.53 -12.29
C LEU A 81 -2.09 16.03 -12.37
N GLU A 82 -1.04 16.52 -11.71
CA GLU A 82 -0.64 17.93 -11.80
C GLU A 82 -0.15 18.33 -13.19
N VAL A 83 0.56 17.43 -13.89
CA VAL A 83 0.94 17.64 -15.29
C VAL A 83 -0.30 17.72 -16.18
N PHE A 84 -1.27 16.83 -15.98
CA PHE A 84 -2.56 16.89 -16.68
C PHE A 84 -3.30 18.20 -16.39
N ILE A 85 -3.33 18.66 -15.14
CA ILE A 85 -3.96 19.92 -14.71
C ILE A 85 -3.32 21.13 -15.41
N ALA A 86 -1.99 21.15 -15.50
CA ALA A 86 -1.27 22.21 -16.21
C ALA A 86 -1.63 22.22 -17.70
N ALA A 87 -1.68 21.04 -18.33
CA ALA A 87 -2.10 20.90 -19.72
C ALA A 87 -3.55 21.34 -19.95
N TYR A 88 -4.48 20.98 -19.06
CA TYR A 88 -5.88 21.42 -19.12
C TYR A 88 -6.00 22.94 -19.06
N ARG A 89 -5.24 23.60 -18.17
CA ARG A 89 -5.22 25.07 -18.08
C ARG A 89 -4.72 25.72 -19.37
N GLN A 90 -3.70 25.13 -19.98
CA GLN A 90 -3.09 25.63 -21.21
C GLN A 90 -3.86 25.23 -22.48
N ARG A 91 -4.89 24.38 -22.35
CA ARG A 91 -5.62 23.77 -23.48
C ARG A 91 -4.66 23.06 -24.44
N SER A 92 -3.71 22.33 -23.87
CA SER A 92 -2.68 21.63 -24.61
C SER A 92 -3.29 20.53 -25.49
N PRO A 93 -2.77 20.31 -26.72
CA PRO A 93 -3.18 19.17 -27.56
C PRO A 93 -2.81 17.81 -26.95
N ASP A 94 -1.87 17.76 -25.99
CA ASP A 94 -1.42 16.52 -25.34
C ASP A 94 -2.35 16.01 -24.23
N GLN A 95 -3.49 16.67 -24.00
CA GLN A 95 -4.33 16.41 -22.83
C GLN A 95 -4.84 14.96 -22.76
N GLU A 96 -5.15 14.34 -23.90
CA GLU A 96 -5.59 12.94 -23.98
C GLU A 96 -4.47 11.98 -23.56
N ARG A 97 -3.25 12.14 -24.11
CA ARG A 97 -2.09 11.36 -23.72
C ARG A 97 -1.77 11.49 -22.23
N LEU A 98 -1.92 12.68 -21.66
CA LEU A 98 -1.68 12.94 -20.24
C LEU A 98 -2.79 12.37 -19.35
N HIS A 99 -4.04 12.36 -19.81
CA HIS A 99 -5.12 11.65 -19.15
C HIS A 99 -4.81 10.15 -19.07
N ASP A 100 -4.39 9.55 -20.18
CA ASP A 100 -4.06 8.12 -20.23
C ASP A 100 -2.91 7.76 -19.28
N GLU A 101 -1.92 8.65 -19.13
CA GLU A 101 -0.86 8.49 -18.15
C GLU A 101 -1.42 8.53 -16.71
N VAL A 102 -2.41 9.39 -16.39
CA VAL A 102 -3.08 9.38 -15.07
C VAL A 102 -3.80 8.05 -14.84
N VAL A 103 -4.53 7.55 -15.84
CA VAL A 103 -5.23 6.26 -15.78
C VAL A 103 -4.24 5.12 -15.54
N PHE A 104 -3.12 5.12 -16.27
CA PHE A 104 -2.06 4.13 -16.15
C PHE A 104 -1.42 4.15 -14.75
N GLN A 105 -1.01 5.32 -14.25
CA GLN A 105 -0.43 5.45 -12.91
C GLN A 105 -1.42 5.05 -11.81
N ALA A 106 -2.72 5.30 -11.98
CA ALA A 106 -3.74 4.83 -11.05
C ALA A 106 -3.83 3.28 -11.04
N GLY A 107 -3.66 2.65 -12.19
CA GLY A 107 -3.51 1.18 -12.31
C GLY A 107 -2.28 0.67 -11.57
N VAL A 108 -1.11 1.25 -11.83
CA VAL A 108 0.16 0.91 -11.17
C VAL A 108 0.05 1.06 -9.66
N TYR A 109 -0.52 2.17 -9.19
CA TYR A 109 -0.79 2.42 -7.77
C TYR A 109 -1.59 1.27 -7.15
N ARG A 110 -2.74 0.91 -7.75
CA ARG A 110 -3.62 -0.14 -7.21
C ARG A 110 -2.95 -1.50 -7.19
N MET A 111 -2.23 -1.85 -8.25
CA MET A 111 -1.51 -3.12 -8.34
C MET A 111 -0.37 -3.20 -7.31
N GLY A 112 0.46 -2.17 -7.23
CA GLY A 112 1.56 -2.10 -6.25
C GLY A 112 1.05 -2.13 -4.81
N HIS A 113 -0.04 -1.42 -4.54
CA HIS A 113 -0.68 -1.39 -3.23
C HIS A 113 -1.15 -2.79 -2.80
N TRP A 114 -1.80 -3.56 -3.69
CA TRP A 114 -2.17 -4.94 -3.40
C TRP A 114 -0.98 -5.88 -3.30
N ALA A 115 0.04 -5.71 -4.13
CA ALA A 115 1.25 -6.53 -4.08
C ALA A 115 1.95 -6.41 -2.72
N LEU A 116 2.12 -5.18 -2.23
CA LEU A 116 2.67 -4.90 -0.90
C LEU A 116 1.86 -5.62 0.19
N VAL A 117 0.55 -5.40 0.20
CA VAL A 117 -0.33 -5.89 1.27
C VAL A 117 -0.39 -7.41 1.30
N LYS A 118 -0.52 -8.05 0.14
CA LYS A 118 -0.50 -9.53 0.04
C LYS A 118 0.84 -10.12 0.45
N HIS A 119 1.94 -9.41 0.22
CA HIS A 119 3.26 -9.87 0.61
C HIS A 119 3.48 -9.79 2.13
N PHE A 120 3.04 -8.69 2.76
CA PHE A 120 3.41 -8.38 4.13
C PHE A 120 2.36 -8.64 5.20
N ILE A 121 1.10 -8.83 4.81
CA ILE A 121 -0.02 -8.97 5.76
C ILE A 121 -0.65 -10.35 5.57
N PRO A 122 -0.20 -11.35 6.35
CA PRO A 122 -0.81 -12.68 6.34
C PRO A 122 -2.31 -12.61 6.60
N GLY A 123 -3.08 -13.44 5.90
CA GLY A 123 -4.53 -13.55 6.06
C GLY A 123 -5.36 -12.47 5.35
N VAL A 124 -4.74 -11.49 4.69
CA VAL A 124 -5.49 -10.48 3.92
C VAL A 124 -6.20 -11.09 2.71
N THR A 125 -5.60 -12.11 2.09
CA THR A 125 -6.20 -12.86 0.98
C THR A 125 -7.44 -13.63 1.40
N ASP A 126 -7.47 -14.13 2.63
CA ASP A 126 -8.62 -14.86 3.20
C ASP A 126 -9.84 -13.94 3.39
N CYS A 127 -9.60 -12.63 3.38
CA CYS A 127 -10.64 -11.62 3.45
C CYS A 127 -11.32 -11.31 2.11
N LEU A 128 -10.80 -11.85 1.01
CA LEU A 128 -11.21 -11.53 -0.36
C LEU A 128 -11.89 -12.72 -1.04
N ASP A 129 -12.75 -12.44 -2.01
CA ASP A 129 -13.20 -13.42 -2.99
C ASP A 129 -12.18 -13.62 -4.12
N ASN A 130 -12.50 -14.52 -5.06
CA ASN A 130 -11.66 -14.82 -6.22
C ASN A 130 -11.41 -13.62 -7.15
N PHE A 131 -12.20 -12.55 -7.01
CA PHE A 131 -12.09 -11.33 -7.80
C PHE A 131 -11.42 -10.18 -7.03
N GLY A 132 -10.93 -10.43 -5.80
CA GLY A 132 -10.28 -9.44 -4.97
C GLY A 132 -11.22 -8.50 -4.22
N SER A 133 -12.53 -8.78 -4.22
CA SER A 133 -13.52 -8.04 -3.43
C SER A 133 -13.61 -8.57 -2.01
N VAL A 134 -13.74 -7.68 -1.03
CA VAL A 134 -13.88 -8.11 0.38
C VAL A 134 -15.16 -8.91 0.60
N LEU A 135 -15.06 -10.06 1.28
CA LEU A 135 -16.22 -10.88 1.62
C LEU A 135 -17.20 -10.13 2.55
N PRO A 136 -18.53 -10.34 2.39
CA PRO A 136 -19.56 -9.61 3.15
C PRO A 136 -19.36 -9.63 4.67
N LYS A 137 -19.00 -10.78 5.24
CA LYS A 137 -18.77 -10.94 6.69
C LYS A 137 -17.75 -9.95 7.26
N TYR A 138 -16.69 -9.62 6.51
CA TYR A 138 -15.67 -8.66 6.97
C TYR A 138 -16.14 -7.22 6.80
N ARG A 139 -16.93 -6.91 5.77
CA ARG A 139 -17.57 -5.59 5.60
C ARG A 139 -18.52 -5.29 6.74
N GLU A 140 -19.33 -6.27 7.14
CA GLU A 140 -20.28 -6.14 8.26
C GLU A 140 -19.57 -6.01 9.61
N ALA A 141 -18.52 -6.80 9.84
CA ALA A 141 -17.71 -6.69 11.05
C ALA A 141 -17.02 -5.32 11.14
N PHE A 142 -16.51 -4.81 10.02
CA PHE A 142 -15.95 -3.45 9.94
C PHE A 142 -16.99 -2.40 10.32
N LYS A 143 -18.19 -2.44 9.72
CA LYS A 143 -19.27 -1.48 10.03
C LYS A 143 -19.62 -1.49 11.52
N ARG A 144 -19.79 -2.67 12.10
CA ARG A 144 -20.10 -2.83 13.53
C ARG A 144 -19.02 -2.26 14.45
N ARG A 145 -17.75 -2.35 14.05
CA ARG A 145 -16.61 -1.96 14.91
C ARG A 145 -16.19 -0.51 14.74
N TYR A 146 -16.27 0.03 13.53
CA TYR A 146 -15.69 1.34 13.18
C TYR A 146 -16.74 2.36 12.71
N GLU A 147 -17.95 1.94 12.37
CA GLU A 147 -19.00 2.81 11.80
C GLU A 147 -20.34 2.65 12.53
N ALA A 148 -20.30 2.29 13.82
CA ALA A 148 -21.51 2.11 14.62
C ALA A 148 -22.33 3.41 14.75
N GLU A 149 -21.64 4.55 14.80
CA GLU A 149 -22.23 5.89 14.98
C GLU A 149 -22.30 6.69 13.67
N GLY A 150 -21.89 6.09 12.54
CA GLY A 150 -21.85 6.75 11.24
C GLY A 150 -20.67 6.31 10.38
N ASN A 151 -20.74 6.57 9.07
CA ASN A 151 -19.65 6.22 8.15
C ASN A 151 -18.39 7.03 8.47
N LEU A 152 -17.22 6.37 8.41
CA LEU A 152 -15.95 7.06 8.56
C LEU A 152 -15.73 8.04 7.40
N SER A 153 -15.23 9.23 7.72
CA SER A 153 -14.77 10.18 6.70
C SER A 153 -13.60 9.60 5.88
N VAL A 154 -13.33 10.19 4.72
CA VAL A 154 -12.22 9.75 3.87
C VAL A 154 -10.88 9.94 4.59
N GLU A 155 -10.75 11.01 5.36
CA GLU A 155 -9.59 11.34 6.17
C GLU A 155 -9.37 10.30 7.26
N ALA A 156 -10.44 9.94 8.00
CA ALA A 156 -10.36 8.91 9.02
C ALA A 156 -9.99 7.54 8.44
N GLN A 157 -10.57 7.18 7.29
CA GLN A 157 -10.22 5.94 6.57
C GLN A 157 -8.74 5.94 6.15
N SER A 158 -8.25 7.05 5.60
CA SER A 158 -6.85 7.22 5.18
C SER A 158 -5.90 7.09 6.38
N GLN A 159 -6.18 7.80 7.47
CA GLN A 159 -5.35 7.77 8.68
C GLN A 159 -5.28 6.38 9.29
N LEU A 160 -6.42 5.68 9.37
CA LEU A 160 -6.45 4.29 9.84
C LEU A 160 -5.61 3.38 8.94
N LEU A 161 -5.72 3.51 7.62
CA LEU A 161 -4.96 2.68 6.70
C LEU A 161 -3.44 2.96 6.79
N LYS A 162 -3.05 4.23 6.84
CA LYS A 162 -1.64 4.64 7.07
C LYS A 162 -1.10 4.12 8.40
N ALA A 163 -1.91 4.15 9.46
CA ALA A 163 -1.54 3.59 10.76
C ALA A 163 -1.32 2.06 10.69
N GLN A 164 -2.12 1.34 9.90
CA GLN A 164 -1.87 -0.10 9.67
C GLN A 164 -0.57 -0.35 8.91
N TYR A 165 -0.21 0.49 7.94
CA TYR A 165 1.06 0.36 7.21
C TYR A 165 2.28 0.77 8.02
N ALA A 166 2.12 1.66 9.00
CA ALA A 166 3.15 1.96 9.98
C ALA A 166 3.61 0.70 10.74
N LEU A 167 2.76 -0.33 10.84
CA LEU A 167 3.06 -1.59 11.52
C LEU A 167 3.80 -2.60 10.63
N ILE A 168 3.94 -2.35 9.32
CA ILE A 168 4.65 -3.26 8.41
C ILE A 168 6.17 -2.97 8.52
N PRO A 169 6.98 -3.93 9.00
CA PRO A 169 8.42 -3.75 9.08
C PRO A 169 9.04 -3.69 7.69
N ASN A 170 10.03 -2.81 7.50
CA ASN A 170 10.78 -2.68 6.25
C ASN A 170 9.90 -2.50 5.00
N ARG A 171 8.73 -1.86 5.11
CA ARG A 171 7.78 -1.73 3.99
C ARG A 171 8.37 -1.05 2.74
N ARG A 172 9.30 -0.10 2.95
CA ARG A 172 10.00 0.64 1.89
C ARG A 172 11.18 -0.13 1.29
N ASP A 173 11.63 -1.18 1.98
CA ASP A 173 12.72 -2.04 1.53
C ASP A 173 12.44 -3.51 1.94
N PRO A 174 11.46 -4.17 1.28
CA PRO A 174 10.98 -5.50 1.65
C PRO A 174 12.09 -6.56 1.70
N TYR A 175 13.03 -6.43 0.77
CA TYR A 175 14.14 -7.34 0.59
C TYR A 175 15.38 -6.89 1.39
N ARG A 176 15.27 -5.82 2.18
CA ARG A 176 16.37 -5.25 2.97
C ARG A 176 17.58 -4.94 2.11
N HIS A 177 17.37 -4.55 0.86
CA HIS A 177 18.40 -4.26 -0.12
C HIS A 177 19.42 -3.23 0.39
N GLU A 178 18.98 -2.18 1.10
CA GLU A 178 19.88 -1.17 1.67
C GLU A 178 20.64 -1.68 2.90
N GLU A 179 20.08 -2.63 3.64
CA GLU A 179 20.80 -3.36 4.69
C GLU A 179 21.84 -4.31 4.07
N MET A 180 21.46 -5.06 3.04
CA MET A 180 22.33 -5.99 2.32
C MET A 180 23.49 -5.26 1.63
N LYS A 181 23.24 -4.09 1.02
CA LYS A 181 24.28 -3.20 0.48
C LYS A 181 25.26 -2.76 1.56
N ARG A 182 24.78 -2.22 2.68
CA ARG A 182 25.63 -1.78 3.79
C ARG A 182 26.48 -2.91 4.37
N ARG A 183 25.98 -4.14 4.35
CA ARG A 183 26.67 -5.33 4.84
C ARG A 183 27.59 -5.97 3.79
N GLY A 184 27.68 -5.42 2.57
CA GLY A 184 28.47 -5.99 1.48
C GLY A 184 27.93 -7.32 0.94
N LEU A 185 26.68 -7.69 1.30
CA LEU A 185 26.03 -8.92 0.84
C LEU A 185 25.53 -8.80 -0.60
N VAL A 186 25.27 -7.56 -1.05
CA VAL A 186 24.79 -7.25 -2.39
C VAL A 186 25.48 -5.97 -2.86
N THR A 187 25.94 -5.92 -4.12
CA THR A 187 26.52 -4.71 -4.73
C THR A 187 25.44 -3.68 -5.07
N ALA A 188 25.85 -2.48 -5.50
CA ALA A 188 24.91 -1.44 -5.96
C ALA A 188 23.95 -1.95 -7.05
N ASP A 189 24.42 -2.89 -7.87
CA ASP A 189 23.71 -3.48 -9.02
C ASP A 189 22.91 -4.75 -8.68
N GLY A 190 22.81 -5.14 -7.40
CA GLY A 190 22.02 -6.31 -7.01
C GLY A 190 22.77 -7.65 -7.07
N ILE A 191 24.10 -7.66 -7.26
CA ILE A 191 24.92 -8.88 -7.38
C ILE A 191 25.39 -9.31 -5.99
N VAL A 192 25.33 -10.60 -5.65
CA VAL A 192 25.88 -11.15 -4.40
C VAL A 192 27.37 -11.46 -4.60
N PRO A 193 28.32 -10.66 -4.08
CA PRO A 193 29.73 -10.78 -4.45
C PRO A 193 30.45 -11.93 -3.72
N MET A 194 29.94 -12.39 -2.58
CA MET A 194 30.59 -13.42 -1.75
C MET A 194 30.14 -14.86 -2.05
N GLY A 195 29.29 -15.08 -3.06
CA GLY A 195 28.67 -16.40 -3.30
C GLY A 195 27.43 -16.65 -2.42
N VAL A 196 26.43 -17.35 -2.97
CA VAL A 196 25.13 -17.59 -2.30
C VAL A 196 25.29 -18.42 -1.01
N LYS A 197 26.27 -19.33 -0.99
CA LYS A 197 26.49 -20.29 0.10
C LYS A 197 27.07 -19.59 1.33
N GLU A 198 28.08 -18.73 1.15
CA GLU A 198 28.65 -17.94 2.23
C GLU A 198 27.67 -16.89 2.77
N ALA A 199 26.88 -16.27 1.89
CA ALA A 199 25.87 -15.29 2.31
C ALA A 199 24.76 -15.92 3.18
N LEU A 200 24.29 -17.12 2.83
CA LEU A 200 23.30 -17.85 3.62
C LEU A 200 23.86 -18.27 4.98
N ALA A 201 25.11 -18.77 5.04
CA ALA A 201 25.75 -19.17 6.30
C ALA A 201 25.94 -17.99 7.27
N LEU A 202 26.20 -16.78 6.75
CA LEU A 202 26.28 -15.56 7.58
C LEU A 202 24.91 -15.19 8.17
N ILE A 203 23.86 -15.21 7.34
CA ILE A 203 22.49 -14.92 7.77
C ILE A 203 22.03 -15.93 8.83
N GLU A 204 22.23 -17.22 8.61
CA GLU A 204 21.85 -18.29 9.54
C GLU A 204 22.61 -18.18 10.88
N ARG A 205 23.90 -17.82 10.85
CA ARG A 205 24.70 -17.61 12.07
C ARG A 205 24.19 -16.43 12.90
N GLU A 206 23.80 -15.34 12.25
CA GLU A 206 23.24 -14.18 12.95
C GLU A 206 21.81 -14.43 13.46
N GLU A 207 21.01 -15.21 12.75
CA GLU A 207 19.67 -15.61 13.20
C GLU A 207 19.70 -16.55 14.39
N ALA A 208 20.70 -17.45 14.43
CA ALA A 208 20.98 -18.27 15.60
C ALA A 208 21.39 -17.42 16.82
N GLN A 209 22.02 -16.26 16.61
CA GLN A 209 22.36 -15.32 17.67
C GLN A 209 21.18 -14.40 18.07
N ALA A 210 20.23 -14.17 17.17
CA ALA A 210 19.08 -13.27 17.37
C ALA A 210 17.87 -13.93 18.06
N ALA A 211 18.08 -14.91 18.94
CA ALA A 211 17.01 -15.69 19.59
C ALA A 211 16.05 -14.83 20.46
N LEU A 212 15.06 -14.20 19.83
CA LEU A 212 13.77 -13.79 20.39
C LEU A 212 12.64 -14.12 19.39
N PRO A 213 11.46 -14.59 19.85
CA PRO A 213 10.58 -15.43 19.05
C PRO A 213 9.53 -14.62 18.25
N ALA A 214 9.93 -13.95 17.16
CA ALA A 214 8.93 -13.26 16.31
C ALA A 214 9.22 -13.17 14.80
N LYS A 215 10.34 -13.69 14.27
CA LYS A 215 10.75 -13.40 12.87
C LYS A 215 10.97 -14.61 11.95
N ARG A 216 10.39 -15.77 12.26
CA ARG A 216 10.61 -17.01 11.46
C ARG A 216 9.89 -17.09 10.10
N GLY A 217 9.05 -16.12 9.72
CA GLY A 217 8.19 -16.23 8.54
C GLY A 217 8.87 -15.99 7.18
N VAL A 218 9.73 -14.97 7.07
CA VAL A 218 10.27 -14.51 5.77
C VAL A 218 11.52 -15.31 5.37
N VAL A 219 12.33 -15.70 6.35
CA VAL A 219 13.60 -16.41 6.13
C VAL A 219 13.36 -17.83 5.63
N ALA A 220 12.37 -18.52 6.20
CA ALA A 220 12.00 -19.87 5.78
C ALA A 220 11.60 -19.92 4.29
N TRP A 221 10.97 -18.87 3.77
CA TRP A 221 10.58 -18.79 2.36
C TRP A 221 11.77 -18.53 1.42
N VAL A 222 12.72 -17.68 1.82
CA VAL A 222 13.95 -17.44 1.05
C VAL A 222 14.80 -18.71 0.99
N ALA A 223 14.98 -19.39 2.13
CA ALA A 223 15.72 -20.65 2.19
C ALA A 223 15.07 -21.78 1.37
N ASP A 224 13.73 -21.88 1.36
CA ASP A 224 13.00 -22.88 0.59
C ASP A 224 13.09 -22.62 -0.94
N ARG A 225 13.14 -21.35 -1.37
CA ARG A 225 13.28 -21.00 -2.78
C ARG A 225 14.66 -21.29 -3.35
N PHE A 226 15.71 -21.16 -2.54
CA PHE A 226 17.07 -21.52 -2.95
C PHE A 226 17.26 -23.04 -3.02
N ARG A 227 16.61 -23.81 -2.13
CA ARG A 227 16.70 -25.29 -2.11
C ARG A 227 16.05 -26.00 -3.29
N ARG A 228 15.10 -25.38 -4.00
CA ARG A 228 14.42 -25.97 -5.18
C ARG A 228 15.18 -25.77 -6.51
N LYS A 229 16.36 -25.17 -6.48
CA LYS A 229 17.21 -24.92 -7.66
C LYS A 229 18.50 -25.75 -7.69
N GLU A 230 18.70 -26.65 -6.73
CA GLU A 230 19.65 -27.76 -6.80
C GLU A 230 18.92 -29.05 -7.19
#